data_AF-A0A348Z284-F1
#
_entry.id   AF-A0A348Z284-F1
#
_cell.length_a   1.000
_cell.length_b   1.000
_cell.length_c   1.000
_cell.angle_alpha   90.00
_cell.angle_beta   90.00
_cell.angle_gamma   90.00
#
_symmetry.space_group_name_H-M   'P 1'
#
loop_
_entity.id
_entity.type
_entity.pdbx_description
1 polymer ?
#
loop_
_entity_poly.entity_id
_entity_poly.type
_entity_poly.pdbx_seq_one_letter_code
_entity_poly.pdbx_strand_id
1 'polypeptide(L)'
;MKYAIELYFDKETEEKILKLAKGIARERISEKYLEWKTRPHITIAIFNDIDIEKCDKLLKEIAKDTKSFPALLSSIGVFNNTRTVYLAPVVCGELIALHKNIHETFAFCDHSGWEYYTAGQWVPHCAVMLGSEDKESALVEATKYVIENYEVFPNSRYEEIGFVEVVMPVKEIKPHKLSISM
;
A
#
# COMPACT_ATOMS: atom_id res chain seq x y z
N MET A 1 -7.37 -18.05 -3.86
CA MET A 1 -7.22 -17.17 -2.67
C MET A 1 -6.85 -15.80 -3.18
N LYS A 2 -7.26 -14.71 -2.53
CA LYS A 2 -6.93 -13.37 -3.05
C LYS A 2 -5.49 -13.01 -2.69
N TYR A 3 -4.73 -12.55 -3.68
CA TYR A 3 -3.35 -12.12 -3.49
C TYR A 3 -3.18 -10.67 -3.95
N ALA A 4 -2.32 -9.92 -3.26
CA ALA A 4 -1.95 -8.58 -3.69
C ALA A 4 -0.44 -8.47 -3.82
N ILE A 5 0.01 -7.63 -4.76
CA ILE A 5 1.39 -7.14 -4.80
C ILE A 5 1.41 -5.80 -4.07
N GLU A 6 2.20 -5.73 -3.01
CA GLU A 6 2.36 -4.56 -2.16
C GLU A 6 3.79 -4.01 -2.29
N LEU A 7 3.89 -2.69 -2.43
CA LEU A 7 5.14 -1.94 -2.43
C LEU A 7 5.32 -1.27 -1.06
N TYR A 8 6.45 -1.55 -0.41
CA TYR A 8 6.74 -1.16 0.96
C TYR A 8 7.80 -0.06 1.05
N PHE A 9 7.73 0.69 2.14
CA PHE A 9 8.60 1.82 2.41
C PHE A 9 9.87 1.39 3.14
N ASP A 10 10.82 2.31 3.28
CA ASP A 10 11.87 2.19 4.28
C ASP A 10 11.27 2.12 5.69
N LYS A 11 12.02 1.49 6.61
CA LYS A 11 11.55 1.20 7.96
C LYS A 11 11.14 2.46 8.74
N GLU A 12 11.86 3.57 8.60
CA GLU A 12 11.57 4.80 9.32
C GLU A 12 10.22 5.39 8.87
N THR A 13 9.98 5.38 7.56
CA THR A 13 8.71 5.79 6.97
C THR A 13 7.56 4.90 7.44
N GLU A 14 7.72 3.57 7.44
CA GLU A 14 6.69 2.65 7.94
C GLU A 14 6.34 2.92 9.41
N GLU A 15 7.34 3.10 10.28
CA GLU A 15 7.12 3.39 11.70
C GLU A 15 6.33 4.67 11.93
N LYS A 16 6.62 5.72 11.14
CA LYS A 16 5.91 7.00 11.20
C LYS A 16 4.47 6.88 10.73
N ILE A 17 4.21 6.16 9.64
CA ILE A 17 2.85 5.93 9.15
C ILE A 17 2.05 5.08 10.16
N LEU A 18 2.65 4.02 10.71
CA LEU A 18 2.01 3.21 11.75
C LEU A 18 1.69 4.02 13.02
N LYS A 19 2.49 5.04 13.35
CA LYS A 19 2.21 5.94 14.49
C LYS A 19 0.90 6.71 14.29
N LEU A 20 0.54 7.08 13.06
CA LEU A 20 -0.76 7.71 12.76
C LEU A 20 -1.91 6.74 13.03
N ALA A 21 -1.85 5.53 12.47
CA ALA A 21 -2.88 4.51 12.66
C ALA A 21 -3.05 4.15 14.15
N LYS A 22 -1.95 3.99 14.89
CA LYS A 22 -1.95 3.81 16.35
C LYS A 22 -2.53 5.02 17.09
N GLY A 23 -2.40 6.22 16.55
CA GLY A 23 -3.02 7.43 17.06
C GLY A 23 -4.53 7.43 16.93
N ILE A 24 -5.02 7.16 15.72
CA ILE A 24 -6.45 7.03 15.41
C ILE A 24 -7.13 5.99 16.31
N ALA A 25 -6.47 4.85 16.54
CA ALA A 25 -6.95 3.82 17.46
C ALA A 25 -6.98 4.30 18.92
N ARG A 26 -5.94 4.99 19.40
CA ARG A 26 -5.87 5.54 20.76
C ARG A 26 -6.98 6.57 21.04
N GLU A 27 -7.33 7.38 20.05
CA GLU A 27 -8.45 8.32 20.12
C GLU A 27 -9.83 7.65 19.98
N ARG A 28 -9.87 6.31 19.86
CA ARG A 28 -11.09 5.50 19.67
C ARG A 28 -11.91 5.92 18.45
N ILE A 29 -11.22 6.38 17.41
CA ILE A 29 -11.84 6.74 16.13
C ILE A 29 -12.08 5.47 15.28
N SER A 30 -11.06 4.62 15.17
CA SER A 30 -11.10 3.33 14.48
C SER A 30 -9.89 2.47 14.85
N GLU A 31 -10.10 1.17 15.04
CA GLU A 31 -9.03 0.18 15.24
C GLU A 31 -8.83 -0.74 14.03
N LYS A 32 -9.72 -0.65 13.04
CA LYS A 32 -9.85 -1.62 11.93
C LYS A 32 -8.57 -1.81 11.15
N TYR A 33 -7.87 -0.73 10.80
CA TYR A 33 -6.59 -0.83 10.10
C TYR A 33 -5.57 -1.70 10.86
N LEU A 34 -5.51 -1.60 12.19
CA LEU A 34 -4.58 -2.36 13.02
C LEU A 34 -4.98 -3.84 13.15
N GLU A 35 -6.27 -4.18 13.05
CA GLU A 35 -6.75 -5.57 13.08
C GLU A 35 -6.18 -6.41 11.92
N TRP A 36 -5.96 -5.78 10.76
CA TRP A 36 -5.36 -6.43 9.59
C TRP A 36 -3.90 -6.83 9.81
N LYS A 37 -3.19 -6.20 10.77
CA LYS A 37 -1.76 -6.41 11.04
C LYS A 37 -0.88 -6.31 9.78
N THR A 38 -1.28 -5.47 8.83
CA THR A 38 -0.50 -5.17 7.62
C THR A 38 0.53 -4.07 7.89
N ARG A 39 1.58 -4.03 7.06
CA ARG A 39 2.54 -2.94 7.02
C ARG A 39 1.97 -1.78 6.21
N PRO A 40 2.41 -0.53 6.42
CA PRO A 40 2.15 0.55 5.48
C PRO A 40 2.67 0.19 4.09
N HIS A 41 1.82 0.31 3.06
CA HIS A 41 2.16 -0.10 1.70
C HIS A 41 1.37 0.69 0.66
N ILE A 42 1.79 0.58 -0.60
CA ILE A 42 0.95 0.87 -1.77
C ILE A 42 0.59 -0.45 -2.45
N THR A 43 -0.69 -0.72 -2.65
CA THR A 43 -1.13 -1.88 -3.44
C THR A 43 -0.95 -1.60 -4.93
N ILE A 44 -0.18 -2.44 -5.62
CA ILE A 44 0.15 -2.32 -7.05
C ILE A 44 -0.86 -3.11 -7.91
N ALA A 45 -1.22 -4.31 -7.48
CA ALA A 45 -2.14 -5.21 -8.19
C ALA A 45 -2.81 -6.18 -7.21
N ILE A 46 -4.00 -6.67 -7.57
CA ILE A 46 -4.72 -7.72 -6.84
C ILE A 46 -5.17 -8.80 -7.83
N PHE A 47 -5.09 -10.05 -7.40
CA PHE A 47 -5.44 -11.23 -8.17
C PHE A 47 -6.39 -12.15 -7.38
N ASN A 48 -7.30 -12.82 -8.08
CA ASN A 48 -8.25 -13.76 -7.46
C ASN A 48 -7.62 -15.10 -7.08
N ASP A 49 -6.56 -15.49 -7.79
CA ASP A 49 -5.69 -16.63 -7.48
C ASP A 49 -4.38 -16.56 -8.30
N ILE A 50 -3.30 -17.13 -7.76
CA ILE A 50 -2.00 -17.23 -8.45
C ILE A 50 -1.26 -18.53 -8.11
N ASP A 51 -0.39 -18.98 -9.02
CA ASP A 51 0.70 -19.90 -8.67
C ASP A 51 1.80 -19.10 -7.96
N ILE A 52 1.78 -19.13 -6.62
CA ILE A 52 2.67 -18.30 -5.82
C ILE A 52 4.16 -18.60 -6.06
N GLU A 53 4.54 -19.86 -6.25
CA GLU A 53 5.95 -20.22 -6.45
C GLU A 53 6.49 -19.67 -7.78
N LYS A 54 5.68 -19.73 -8.84
CA LYS A 54 6.02 -19.14 -10.13
C LYS A 54 6.02 -17.61 -10.04
N CYS A 55 5.00 -17.03 -9.44
CA CYS A 55 4.81 -15.59 -9.40
C CYS A 55 5.86 -14.89 -8.52
N ASP A 56 6.22 -15.47 -7.37
CA ASP A 56 7.25 -14.94 -6.48
C ASP A 56 8.62 -14.88 -7.17
N LYS A 57 8.96 -15.90 -7.99
CA LYS A 57 10.20 -15.88 -8.79
C LYS A 57 10.22 -14.72 -9.78
N LEU A 58 9.11 -14.44 -10.46
CA LEU A 58 9.00 -13.30 -11.38
C LEU A 58 9.13 -11.97 -10.63
N LEU A 59 8.43 -11.83 -9.50
CA LEU A 59 8.49 -10.63 -8.67
C LEU A 59 9.90 -10.37 -8.14
N LYS A 60 10.63 -11.42 -7.77
CA LYS A 60 12.02 -11.35 -7.34
C LYS A 60 12.95 -10.81 -8.42
N GLU A 61 12.77 -11.21 -9.68
CA GLU A 61 13.58 -10.66 -10.78
C GLU A 61 13.23 -9.18 -11.02
N ILE A 62 11.94 -8.82 -11.00
CA ILE A 62 11.52 -7.41 -11.07
C ILE A 62 12.15 -6.57 -9.95
N ALA A 63 12.17 -7.09 -8.72
CA ALA A 63 12.76 -6.40 -7.57
C ALA A 63 14.27 -6.15 -7.75
N LYS A 64 15.02 -7.11 -8.31
CA LYS A 64 16.45 -6.94 -8.60
C LYS A 64 16.70 -5.86 -9.65
N ASP A 65 15.84 -5.76 -10.66
CA ASP A 65 15.99 -4.79 -11.76
C ASP A 65 15.43 -3.41 -11.41
N THR A 66 14.63 -3.31 -10.35
CA THR A 66 14.04 -2.07 -9.88
C THR A 66 14.92 -1.46 -8.80
N LYS A 67 15.41 -0.23 -9.01
CA LYS A 67 16.13 0.51 -7.97
C LYS A 67 15.16 1.01 -6.92
N SER A 68 15.56 1.04 -5.64
CA SER A 68 14.87 1.83 -4.64
C SER A 68 14.71 3.28 -5.14
N PHE A 69 13.57 3.90 -4.87
CA PHE A 69 13.24 5.23 -5.37
C PHE A 69 12.44 6.05 -4.34
N PRO A 70 12.35 7.38 -4.48
CA PRO A 70 11.64 8.24 -3.53
C PRO A 70 10.16 7.87 -3.38
N ALA A 71 9.65 7.95 -2.14
CA ALA A 71 8.28 7.60 -1.76
C ALA A 71 7.55 8.74 -1.06
N LEU A 72 7.71 9.97 -1.58
CA LEU A 72 7.18 11.17 -0.94
C LEU A 72 5.64 11.11 -0.81
N LEU A 73 5.14 11.04 0.41
CA LEU A 73 3.71 11.09 0.73
C LEU A 73 3.34 12.54 1.07
N SER A 74 2.79 13.29 0.11
CA SER A 74 2.65 14.76 0.24
C SER A 74 1.23 15.23 0.53
N SER A 75 0.23 14.37 0.32
CA SER A 75 -1.18 14.73 0.40
C SER A 75 -1.96 13.70 1.22
N ILE A 76 -3.03 14.15 1.85
CA ILE A 76 -4.00 13.29 2.54
C ILE A 76 -5.22 13.18 1.63
N GLY A 77 -5.73 11.97 1.45
CA GLY A 77 -6.90 11.69 0.66
C GLY A 77 -7.92 10.85 1.42
N VAL A 78 -9.14 10.83 0.89
CA VAL A 78 -10.26 10.09 1.46
C VAL A 78 -11.02 9.36 0.36
N PHE A 79 -11.28 8.07 0.56
CA PHE A 79 -12.25 7.33 -0.24
C PHE A 79 -13.60 7.30 0.49
N ASN A 80 -14.60 7.96 -0.10
CA ASN A 80 -15.92 8.10 0.53
C ASN A 80 -16.64 6.76 0.71
N ASN A 81 -16.60 5.88 -0.30
CA ASN A 81 -17.36 4.62 -0.28
C ASN A 81 -16.81 3.61 0.73
N THR A 82 -15.48 3.46 0.81
CA THR A 82 -14.82 2.56 1.78
C THR A 82 -14.54 3.24 3.12
N ARG A 83 -14.77 4.56 3.19
CA ARG A 83 -14.49 5.42 4.36
C ARG A 83 -13.05 5.27 4.81
N THR A 84 -12.13 5.27 3.86
CA THR A 84 -10.68 5.11 4.08
C THR A 84 -10.00 6.47 4.08
N VAL A 85 -9.17 6.74 5.08
CA VAL A 85 -8.20 7.85 5.05
C VAL A 85 -6.85 7.30 4.63
N TYR A 86 -6.20 7.96 3.69
CA TYR A 86 -4.92 7.53 3.15
C TYR A 86 -3.95 8.68 2.94
N LEU A 87 -2.66 8.34 2.93
CA LEU A 87 -1.58 9.20 2.46
C LEU A 87 -1.35 8.91 0.98
N ALA A 88 -1.32 9.96 0.17
CA ALA A 88 -1.13 9.86 -1.28
C ALA A 88 0.35 10.09 -1.64
N PRO A 89 0.99 9.16 -2.37
CA PRO A 89 2.33 9.36 -2.87
C PRO A 89 2.32 10.37 -4.01
N VAL A 90 3.40 11.16 -4.11
CA VAL A 90 3.73 11.90 -5.31
C VAL A 90 4.09 10.88 -6.38
N VAL A 91 3.25 10.81 -7.41
CA VAL A 91 3.45 9.86 -8.51
C VAL A 91 4.68 10.27 -9.32
N CYS A 92 5.67 9.38 -9.38
CA CYS A 92 6.89 9.54 -10.15
C CYS A 92 6.98 8.54 -11.32
N GLY A 93 7.97 8.74 -12.20
CA GLY A 93 8.18 7.87 -13.36
C GLY A 93 8.50 6.43 -12.97
N GLU A 94 9.24 6.22 -11.88
CA GLU A 94 9.59 4.91 -11.34
C GLU A 94 8.35 4.14 -10.87
N LEU A 95 7.43 4.80 -10.16
CA LEU A 95 6.18 4.18 -9.71
C LEU A 95 5.30 3.76 -10.88
N ILE A 96 5.17 4.62 -11.89
CA ILE A 96 4.40 4.32 -13.11
C ILE A 96 5.06 3.17 -13.88
N ALA A 97 6.38 3.18 -14.04
CA ALA A 97 7.12 2.14 -14.75
C ALA A 97 7.00 0.78 -14.05
N LEU A 98 7.13 0.75 -12.72
CA LEU A 98 6.97 -0.46 -11.92
C LEU A 98 5.54 -1.00 -12.02
N HIS A 99 4.53 -0.16 -11.86
CA HIS A 99 3.12 -0.55 -12.01
C HIS A 99 2.85 -1.15 -13.39
N LYS A 100 3.30 -0.49 -14.46
CA LYS A 100 3.18 -1.00 -15.82
C LYS A 100 3.87 -2.36 -15.99
N ASN A 101 5.12 -2.50 -15.53
CA ASN A 101 5.88 -3.74 -15.64
C ASN A 101 5.21 -4.91 -14.90
N ILE A 102 4.66 -4.64 -13.71
CA ILE A 102 3.88 -5.63 -12.94
C ILE A 102 2.65 -6.07 -13.75
N HIS A 103 1.84 -5.14 -14.25
CA HIS A 103 0.63 -5.50 -15.01
C HIS A 103 0.95 -6.23 -16.32
N GLU A 104 2.04 -5.88 -17.00
CA GLU A 104 2.50 -6.61 -18.20
C GLU A 104 3.01 -8.02 -17.86
N THR A 105 3.84 -8.16 -16.83
CA THR A 105 4.42 -9.45 -16.42
C THR A 105 3.36 -10.42 -15.92
N PHE A 106 2.39 -9.91 -15.15
CA PHE A 106 1.35 -10.71 -14.51
C PHE A 106 0.01 -10.69 -15.28
N ALA A 107 0.01 -10.30 -16.57
CA ALA A 107 -1.19 -10.26 -17.41
C ALA A 107 -1.90 -11.64 -17.55
N PHE A 108 -1.18 -12.73 -17.27
CA PHE A 108 -1.73 -14.09 -17.28
C PHE A 108 -2.54 -14.44 -16.00
N CYS A 109 -2.50 -13.60 -14.97
CA CYS A 109 -3.25 -13.79 -13.72
C CYS A 109 -4.65 -13.18 -13.81
N ASP A 110 -5.62 -13.84 -13.17
CA ASP A 110 -6.99 -13.32 -13.07
C ASP A 110 -7.05 -12.15 -12.09
N HIS A 111 -7.31 -10.96 -12.63
CA HIS A 111 -7.48 -9.70 -11.92
C HIS A 111 -8.91 -9.13 -12.08
N SER A 112 -9.87 -9.96 -12.51
CA SER A 112 -11.26 -9.53 -12.67
C SER A 112 -11.86 -9.05 -11.34
N GLY A 113 -12.57 -7.92 -11.37
CA GLY A 113 -13.11 -7.25 -10.19
C GLY A 113 -12.12 -6.34 -9.45
N TRP A 114 -10.88 -6.20 -9.95
CA TRP A 114 -9.84 -5.34 -9.39
C TRP A 114 -9.40 -4.23 -10.36
N GLU A 115 -10.31 -3.79 -11.24
CA GLU A 115 -10.03 -2.82 -12.31
C GLU A 115 -9.50 -1.48 -11.76
N TYR A 116 -9.86 -1.10 -10.53
CA TYR A 116 -9.34 0.07 -9.84
C TYR A 116 -7.81 0.06 -9.62
N TYR A 117 -7.15 -1.09 -9.77
CA TYR A 117 -5.69 -1.20 -9.70
C TYR A 117 -5.02 -1.23 -11.08
N THR A 118 -5.78 -1.08 -12.17
CA THR A 118 -5.27 -1.08 -13.54
C THR A 118 -4.94 0.33 -14.06
N ALA A 119 -4.22 0.39 -15.18
CA ALA A 119 -3.82 1.65 -15.78
C ALA A 119 -5.03 2.55 -16.12
N GLY A 120 -4.94 3.83 -15.77
CA GLY A 120 -6.00 4.82 -16.00
C GLY A 120 -7.08 4.89 -14.91
N GLN A 121 -7.13 3.92 -13.99
CA GLN A 121 -8.06 3.92 -12.84
C GLN A 121 -7.33 3.93 -11.49
N TRP A 122 -6.06 3.53 -11.47
CA TRP A 122 -5.28 3.42 -10.26
C TRP A 122 -5.03 4.74 -9.55
N VAL A 123 -5.48 4.81 -8.31
CA VAL A 123 -5.12 5.85 -7.34
C VAL A 123 -4.13 5.21 -6.37
N PRO A 124 -2.81 5.45 -6.48
CA PRO A 124 -1.86 4.93 -5.51
C PRO A 124 -2.13 5.59 -4.15
N HIS A 125 -2.18 4.78 -3.10
CA HIS A 125 -2.52 5.23 -1.75
C HIS A 125 -1.93 4.32 -0.68
N CYS A 126 -1.55 4.90 0.46
CA CYS A 126 -1.19 4.18 1.67
C CYS A 126 -2.26 4.45 2.73
N ALA A 127 -3.11 3.46 3.00
CA ALA A 127 -4.16 3.61 4.01
C ALA A 127 -3.56 3.81 5.42
N VAL A 128 -4.21 4.67 6.21
CA VAL A 128 -3.90 4.86 7.64
C VAL A 128 -5.12 4.60 8.53
N MET A 129 -6.31 4.50 7.94
CA MET A 129 -7.56 4.16 8.60
C MET A 129 -8.52 3.49 7.61
N LEU A 130 -9.26 2.48 8.08
CA LEU A 130 -10.34 1.82 7.36
C LEU A 130 -11.64 2.02 8.15
N GLY A 131 -12.66 2.64 7.57
CA GLY A 131 -13.82 3.16 8.31
C GLY A 131 -15.17 2.54 7.96
N SER A 132 -15.22 1.50 7.14
CA SER A 132 -16.48 0.96 6.59
C SER A 132 -17.46 0.49 7.66
N GLU A 133 -16.95 0.02 8.81
CA GLU A 133 -17.74 -0.52 9.92
C GLU A 133 -17.80 0.43 11.14
N ASP A 134 -17.16 1.60 11.07
CA ASP A 134 -17.09 2.54 12.19
C ASP A 134 -18.28 3.51 12.22
N LYS A 135 -18.43 4.22 13.35
CA LYS A 135 -19.44 5.29 13.53
C LYS A 135 -19.38 6.32 12.41
N GLU A 136 -20.51 6.96 12.08
CA GLU A 136 -20.63 7.90 10.95
C GLU A 136 -19.57 9.03 10.95
N SER A 137 -19.22 9.56 12.13
CA SER A 137 -18.23 10.62 12.28
C SER A 137 -16.78 10.18 12.10
N ALA A 138 -16.48 8.88 12.10
CA ALA A 138 -15.11 8.36 12.14
C ALA A 138 -14.24 8.84 10.97
N LEU A 139 -14.83 8.97 9.77
CA LEU A 139 -14.09 9.45 8.60
C LEU A 139 -13.60 10.89 8.77
N VAL A 140 -14.47 11.77 9.26
CA VAL A 140 -14.15 13.20 9.48
C VAL A 140 -13.16 13.35 10.63
N GLU A 141 -13.40 12.65 11.74
CA GLU A 141 -12.50 12.65 12.91
C GLU A 141 -11.10 12.13 12.54
N ALA A 142 -11.01 11.02 11.80
CA ALA A 142 -9.74 10.47 11.34
C ALA A 142 -9.03 11.42 10.38
N THR A 143 -9.75 12.03 9.43
CA THR A 143 -9.18 12.99 8.49
C THR A 143 -8.58 14.19 9.23
N LYS A 144 -9.33 14.76 10.19
CA LYS A 144 -8.84 15.85 11.05
C LYS A 144 -7.59 15.41 11.83
N TYR A 145 -7.64 14.24 12.46
CA TYR A 145 -6.51 13.71 13.22
C TYR A 145 -5.25 13.61 12.36
N VAL A 146 -5.36 13.09 11.13
CA VAL A 146 -4.22 12.95 10.22
C VAL A 146 -3.69 14.33 9.79
N ILE A 147 -4.55 15.30 9.50
CA ILE A 147 -4.13 16.68 9.19
C ILE A 147 -3.32 17.29 10.33
N GLU A 148 -3.73 17.08 11.58
CA GLU A 148 -3.09 17.66 12.76
C GLU A 148 -1.80 16.95 13.17
N ASN A 149 -1.59 15.69 12.75
CA ASN A 149 -0.52 14.83 13.26
C ASN A 149 0.42 14.26 12.18
N TYR A 150 0.16 14.52 10.89
CA TYR A 150 1.02 14.08 9.80
C TYR A 150 1.98 15.17 9.37
N GLU A 151 3.28 14.84 9.38
CA GLU A 151 4.33 15.66 8.81
C GLU A 151 4.91 14.94 7.60
N VAL A 152 5.12 15.66 6.50
CA VAL A 152 5.72 15.10 5.29
C VAL A 152 7.18 14.73 5.56
N PHE A 153 7.57 13.52 5.22
CA PHE A 153 8.93 13.01 5.40
C PHE A 153 9.67 13.01 4.06
N PRO A 154 10.57 13.97 3.78
CA PRO A 154 11.14 14.15 2.44
C PRO A 154 12.10 13.03 2.00
N ASN A 155 12.67 12.30 2.95
CA ASN A 155 13.67 11.24 2.68
C ASN A 155 13.06 9.84 2.57
N SER A 156 11.72 9.72 2.53
CA SER A 156 11.03 8.44 2.40
C SER A 156 11.37 7.74 1.08
N ARG A 157 11.55 6.43 1.10
CA ARG A 157 11.84 5.61 -0.08
C ARG A 157 10.97 4.35 -0.12
N TYR A 158 10.78 3.82 -1.32
CA TYR A 158 10.33 2.45 -1.51
C TYR A 158 11.56 1.55 -1.54
N GLU A 159 11.55 0.46 -0.76
CA GLU A 159 12.70 -0.42 -0.58
C GLU A 159 12.39 -1.90 -0.80
N GLU A 160 11.12 -2.30 -0.69
CA GLU A 160 10.73 -3.70 -0.83
C GLU A 160 9.42 -3.83 -1.61
N ILE A 161 9.25 -4.97 -2.28
CA ILE A 161 8.00 -5.36 -2.93
C ILE A 161 7.73 -6.84 -2.62
N GLY A 162 6.48 -7.18 -2.35
CA GLY A 162 6.11 -8.54 -1.94
C GLY A 162 4.70 -8.91 -2.33
N PHE A 163 4.43 -10.21 -2.28
CA PHE A 163 3.07 -10.71 -2.31
C PHE A 163 2.50 -10.80 -0.89
N VAL A 164 1.20 -10.63 -0.77
CA VAL A 164 0.45 -11.00 0.44
C VAL A 164 -0.75 -11.86 0.08
N GLU A 165 -1.15 -12.76 0.98
CA GLU A 165 -2.50 -13.33 0.99
C GLU A 165 -3.43 -12.32 1.68
N VAL A 166 -4.48 -11.88 0.98
CA VAL A 166 -5.44 -10.87 1.46
C VAL A 166 -6.46 -11.55 2.38
N VAL A 167 -6.03 -11.81 3.60
CA VAL A 167 -6.81 -12.38 4.71
C VAL A 167 -6.62 -11.53 5.96
N MET A 168 -7.41 -11.77 7.01
CA MET A 168 -7.30 -11.05 8.28
C MET A 168 -6.84 -12.02 9.39
N PRO A 169 -5.64 -11.83 9.99
CA PRO A 169 -4.61 -10.85 9.63
C PRO A 169 -3.93 -11.18 8.29
N VAL A 170 -3.36 -10.15 7.64
CA VAL A 170 -2.65 -10.30 6.36
C VAL A 170 -1.49 -11.26 6.54
N LYS A 171 -1.29 -12.16 5.56
CA LYS A 171 -0.11 -13.02 5.52
C LYS A 171 0.85 -12.51 4.46
N GLU A 172 1.91 -11.88 4.92
CA GLU A 172 3.02 -11.48 4.06
C GLU A 172 3.78 -12.70 3.56
N ILE A 173 4.06 -12.71 2.26
CA ILE A 173 4.95 -13.66 1.61
C ILE A 173 6.28 -12.95 1.43
N LYS A 174 7.38 -13.67 1.68
CA LYS A 174 8.72 -13.11 1.82
C LYS A 174 8.99 -11.96 0.81
N PRO A 175 9.11 -10.71 1.29
CA PRO A 175 9.30 -9.56 0.40
C PRO A 175 10.70 -9.58 -0.21
N HIS A 176 10.84 -8.95 -1.37
CA HIS A 176 12.09 -8.80 -2.10
C HIS A 176 12.56 -7.36 -2.02
N LYS A 177 13.82 -7.17 -1.64
CA LYS A 177 14.45 -5.86 -1.64
C LYS A 177 14.62 -5.35 -3.07
N LEU A 178 14.25 -4.10 -3.28
CA LEU A 178 14.62 -3.35 -4.46
C LEU A 178 16.15 -3.13 -4.46
N SER A 179 16.73 -3.04 -5.64
CA SER A 179 18.17 -2.82 -5.78
C SER A 179 18.61 -1.46 -5.20
N ILE A 180 19.75 -1.45 -4.52
CA ILE A 180 20.32 -0.22 -3.93
C ILE A 180 20.95 0.60 -5.07
N SER A 181 20.74 1.91 -5.09
CA SER A 181 21.54 2.80 -5.92
C SER A 181 22.99 2.78 -5.43
N MET A 182 23.92 2.22 -6.23
CA MET A 182 25.36 2.44 -6.01
C MET A 182 25.70 3.92 -6.11
#